data_AF-A0A3D0CZP5-F1
#
_entry.id   AF-A0A3D0CZP5-F1
#
_cell.length_a   1.000
_cell.length_b   1.000
_cell.length_c   1.000
_cell.angle_alpha   90.00
_cell.angle_beta   90.00
_cell.angle_gamma   90.00
#
_symmetry.space_group_name_H-M   'P 1'
#
loop_
_entity.id
_entity.type
_entity.pdbx_description
1 polymer ?
#
loop_
_entity_poly.entity_id
_entity_poly.type
_entity_poly.pdbx_seq_one_letter_code
_entity_poly.pdbx_strand_id
1 'polypeptide(L)'
;EGARFSLCRPDPLRRLFENVGLKSVEVRSLEIPTRFQNFDDYWAPFEGGQGPAPGYVVALNDEERARLRTALASRLPPAADGTLPLIARAWGVRGTT
;
A
#
# COMPACT_ATOMS: atom_id res chain seq x y z
N GLU A 1 5.24 -5.75 2.22
CA GLU A 1 5.66 -5.29 0.87
C GLU A 1 7.16 -5.36 0.61
N GLY A 2 8.05 -4.95 1.53
CA GLY A 2 9.50 -4.88 1.27
C GLY A 2 10.23 -6.19 0.92
N ALA A 3 9.70 -7.37 1.27
CA ALA A 3 10.26 -8.66 0.85
C ALA A 3 9.66 -9.16 -0.48
N ARG A 4 8.36 -8.90 -0.72
CA ARG A 4 7.64 -9.36 -1.92
C ARG A 4 7.92 -8.49 -3.13
N PHE A 5 8.14 -7.19 -2.93
CA PHE A 5 8.46 -6.21 -3.97
C PHE A 5 9.80 -5.56 -3.64
N SER A 6 10.87 -6.37 -3.69
CA SER A 6 12.24 -5.92 -3.36
C SER A 6 12.72 -4.75 -4.23
N LEU A 7 12.19 -4.64 -5.46
CA LEU A 7 12.44 -3.53 -6.37
C LEU A 7 11.80 -2.22 -5.92
N CYS A 8 10.70 -2.22 -5.14
CA CYS A 8 9.96 -1.01 -4.76
C CYS A 8 10.64 -0.22 -3.63
N ARG A 9 11.91 0.14 -3.84
CA ARG A 9 12.77 0.91 -2.94
C ARG A 9 13.61 1.89 -3.76
N PRO A 10 14.09 3.00 -3.16
CA PRO A 10 14.81 4.04 -3.89
C PRO A 10 15.99 3.52 -4.74
N ASP A 11 16.92 2.81 -4.11
CA ASP A 11 18.16 2.41 -4.79
C ASP A 11 17.94 1.32 -5.84
N PRO A 12 17.15 0.25 -5.59
CA PRO A 12 16.80 -0.72 -6.64
C PRO A 12 16.10 -0.08 -7.85
N LEU A 13 15.17 0.85 -7.63
CA LEU A 13 14.49 1.56 -8.73
C LEU A 13 15.46 2.43 -9.52
N ARG A 14 16.35 3.16 -8.85
CA ARG A 14 17.39 3.96 -9.48
C ARG A 14 18.27 3.10 -10.39
N ARG A 15 18.83 2.01 -9.85
CA ARG A 15 19.71 1.10 -10.59
C ARG A 15 19.00 0.47 -11.78
N LEU A 16 17.72 0.10 -11.63
CA LEU A 16 16.92 -0.46 -12.71
C LEU A 16 16.86 0.48 -13.93
N PHE A 17 16.67 1.79 -13.70
CA PHE A 17 16.57 2.80 -14.76
C PHE A 17 17.94 3.17 -15.34
N GLU A 18 18.98 3.26 -14.51
CA GLU A 18 20.36 3.48 -14.96
C GLU A 18 20.86 2.34 -15.85
N ASN A 19 20.49 1.09 -15.53
CA ASN A 19 20.90 -0.10 -16.29
C ASN A 19 20.33 -0.14 -17.72
N VAL A 20 19.22 0.55 -17.99
CA VAL A 20 18.65 0.68 -19.35
C VAL A 20 19.17 1.92 -20.09
N GLY A 21 20.18 2.60 -19.55
CA GLY A 21 20.91 3.68 -20.21
C GLY A 21 20.43 5.09 -19.86
N LEU A 22 19.34 5.24 -19.10
CA LEU A 22 18.83 6.55 -18.70
C LEU A 22 19.83 7.30 -17.82
N LYS A 23 19.90 8.61 -18.04
CA LYS A 23 20.74 9.56 -17.30
C LYS A 23 19.90 10.38 -16.33
N SER A 24 20.58 11.07 -15.41
CA SER A 24 19.96 11.98 -14.44
C SER A 24 18.75 11.36 -13.72
N VAL A 25 18.87 10.09 -13.33
CA VAL A 25 17.77 9.35 -12.74
C VAL A 25 17.44 9.94 -11.36
N GLU A 26 16.18 10.26 -11.13
CA GLU A 26 15.65 10.71 -9.84
C GLU A 26 14.59 9.72 -9.36
N VAL A 27 14.66 9.37 -8.08
CA VAL A 27 13.62 8.58 -7.40
C VAL A 27 13.09 9.40 -6.24
N ARG A 28 11.76 9.58 -6.17
CA ARG A 28 11.10 10.37 -5.12
C ARG A 28 9.92 9.60 -4.53
N SER A 29 9.70 9.77 -3.23
CA SER A 29 8.47 9.31 -2.59
C SER A 29 7.35 10.29 -2.91
N LEU A 30 6.22 9.76 -3.32
CA LEU A 30 4.96 10.47 -3.50
C LEU A 30 4.05 10.04 -2.35
N GLU A 31 3.73 10.96 -1.45
CA GLU A 31 2.81 10.73 -0.35
C GLU A 31 1.42 11.26 -0.72
N ILE A 32 0.42 10.40 -0.58
CA ILE A 32 -0.96 10.65 -1.03
C ILE A 32 -1.87 10.49 0.19
N PRO A 33 -2.43 11.60 0.70
CA PRO A 33 -3.47 11.54 1.72
C PRO A 33 -4.64 10.69 1.22
N THR A 34 -4.96 9.64 1.96
CA THR A 34 -6.00 8.67 1.64
C THR A 34 -6.97 8.65 2.81
N ARG A 35 -8.13 9.29 2.64
CA ARG A 35 -9.14 9.41 3.69
C ARG A 35 -10.28 8.46 3.41
N PHE A 36 -10.51 7.53 4.34
CA PHE A 36 -11.69 6.66 4.32
C PHE A 36 -12.78 7.21 5.21
N GLN A 37 -14.04 7.02 4.84
CA GLN A 37 -15.18 7.53 5.59
C GLN A 37 -15.30 6.88 6.97
N ASN A 38 -14.99 5.58 7.04
CA ASN A 38 -15.01 4.77 8.24
C ASN A 38 -14.21 3.48 7.99
N PHE A 39 -14.20 2.57 8.96
CA PHE A 39 -13.50 1.29 8.84
C PHE A 39 -14.07 0.36 7.76
N ASP A 40 -15.37 0.39 7.50
CA ASP A 40 -15.99 -0.46 6.47
C ASP A 40 -15.55 -0.03 5.07
N ASP A 41 -15.46 1.27 4.83
CA ASP A 41 -14.91 1.85 3.60
C ASP A 41 -13.42 1.47 3.41
N TYR A 42 -12.65 1.41 4.49
CA TYR A 42 -11.28 0.89 4.47
C TYR A 42 -11.22 -0.62 4.20
N TRP A 43 -12.17 -1.40 4.75
CA TRP A 43 -12.15 -2.86 4.69
C TRP A 43 -12.65 -3.43 3.36
N ALA A 44 -13.67 -2.82 2.75
CA ALA A 44 -14.33 -3.33 1.56
C ALA A 44 -13.38 -3.71 0.40
N PRO A 45 -12.31 -2.94 0.08
CA PRO A 45 -11.36 -3.33 -0.96
C PRO A 45 -10.65 -4.67 -0.72
N PHE A 46 -10.50 -5.12 0.53
CA PHE A 46 -9.87 -6.39 0.85
C PHE A 46 -10.73 -7.61 0.50
N GLU A 47 -12.04 -7.42 0.32
CA GLU A 47 -12.97 -8.49 0.01
C GLU A 47 -12.98 -8.86 -1.48
N GLY A 48 -12.48 -7.97 -2.35
CA GLY A 48 -12.43 -8.16 -3.80
C GLY A 48 -11.31 -9.07 -4.30
N GLY A 49 -10.38 -9.51 -3.45
CA GLY A 49 -9.32 -10.47 -3.79
C GLY A 49 -8.20 -9.97 -4.72
N GLN A 50 -8.31 -8.77 -5.30
CA GLN A 50 -7.31 -8.24 -6.23
C GLN A 50 -6.08 -7.68 -5.50
N GLY A 51 -4.93 -8.34 -5.70
CA GLY A 51 -3.64 -7.91 -5.15
C GLY A 51 -3.23 -8.69 -3.89
N PRO A 52 -2.03 -8.41 -3.34
CA PRO A 52 -1.44 -9.27 -2.30
C PRO A 52 -2.23 -9.32 -1.00
N ALA A 53 -2.70 -8.17 -0.51
CA ALA A 53 -3.43 -8.11 0.76
C ALA A 53 -4.89 -8.58 0.61
N PRO A 54 -5.67 -8.14 -0.40
CA PRO A 54 -7.01 -8.71 -0.63
C PRO A 54 -6.96 -10.21 -0.94
N GLY A 55 -5.98 -10.68 -1.71
CA GLY A 55 -5.79 -12.11 -2.00
C GLY A 55 -5.49 -12.94 -0.74
N TYR A 56 -4.74 -12.38 0.22
CA TYR A 56 -4.55 -13.03 1.52
C TYR A 56 -5.87 -13.11 2.30
N VAL A 57 -6.66 -12.03 2.34
CA VAL A 57 -7.94 -11.99 3.07
C VAL A 57 -8.95 -13.00 2.52
N VAL A 58 -9.02 -13.15 1.19
CA VAL A 58 -9.90 -14.13 0.53
C VAL A 58 -9.47 -15.58 0.81
N ALA A 59 -8.16 -15.83 1.01
CA ALA A 59 -7.63 -17.16 1.31
C ALA A 59 -7.89 -17.63 2.75
N LEU A 60 -8.25 -16.71 3.66
CA LEU A 60 -8.61 -17.03 5.05
C LEU A 60 -10.02 -17.62 5.13
N ASN A 61 -10.22 -18.52 6.11
CA ASN A 61 -11.56 -18.94 6.49
C ASN A 61 -12.31 -17.81 7.24
N ASP A 62 -13.62 -18.00 7.47
CA ASP A 62 -14.48 -16.95 8.03
C ASP A 62 -14.06 -16.52 9.45
N GLU A 63 -13.62 -17.47 10.29
CA GLU A 63 -13.18 -17.16 11.66
C GLU A 63 -11.88 -16.34 11.64
N GLU A 64 -10.91 -16.75 10.83
CA GLU A 64 -9.64 -16.05 10.65
C GLU A 64 -9.85 -14.65 10.08
N ARG A 65 -10.75 -14.51 9.09
CA ARG A 65 -11.12 -13.23 8.51
C ARG A 65 -11.78 -12.30 9.52
N ALA A 66 -12.71 -12.81 10.34
CA ALA A 66 -13.36 -12.04 11.39
C ALA A 66 -12.36 -11.57 12.46
N ARG A 67 -11.45 -12.45 12.87
CA ARG A 67 -10.35 -12.12 13.80
C ARG A 67 -9.43 -11.05 13.21
N LEU A 68 -9.03 -11.18 11.95
CA LEU A 68 -8.19 -10.18 11.26
C LEU A 68 -8.89 -8.82 11.18
N ARG A 69 -10.16 -8.81 10.76
CA ARG A 69 -10.96 -7.57 10.66
C ARG A 69 -11.04 -6.85 12.01
N THR A 70 -11.31 -7.59 13.08
CA THR A 70 -11.38 -7.05 14.45
C THR A 70 -10.02 -6.52 14.92
N ALA A 71 -8.95 -7.26 14.65
CA ALA A 71 -7.59 -6.84 14.99
C ALA A 71 -7.16 -5.59 14.23
N LEU A 72 -7.58 -5.42 12.98
CA LEU A 72 -7.31 -4.19 12.20
C LEU A 72 -8.12 -3.00 12.71
N ALA A 73 -9.41 -3.19 12.99
CA ALA A 73 -10.26 -2.12 13.53
C ALA A 73 -9.71 -1.54 14.85
N SER A 74 -9.17 -2.38 15.73
CA SER A 74 -8.58 -1.92 17.00
C SER A 74 -7.25 -1.17 16.83
N ARG A 75 -6.54 -1.37 15.70
CA ARG A 75 -5.25 -0.72 15.41
C ARG A 75 -5.38 0.56 14.58
N LEU A 76 -6.55 0.79 13.99
CA LEU A 76 -6.86 1.95 13.16
C LEU A 76 -7.98 2.76 13.82
N PRO A 77 -7.70 3.44 14.95
CA PRO A 77 -8.71 4.25 15.60
C PRO A 77 -9.13 5.41 14.68
N PRO A 78 -10.45 5.67 14.53
CA PRO A 78 -10.94 6.79 13.75
C PRO A 78 -10.54 8.13 14.39
N ALA A 79 -10.44 9.15 13.55
CA ALA A 79 -10.37 10.54 13.98
C ALA A 79 -11.68 10.95 14.69
N ALA A 80 -11.68 12.12 15.33
CA ALA A 80 -12.83 12.63 16.07
C ALA A 80 -14.10 12.80 15.20
N ASP A 81 -13.93 12.96 13.89
CA ASP A 81 -15.02 13.08 12.91
C ASP A 81 -15.49 11.72 12.34
N GLY A 82 -14.95 10.61 12.85
CA GLY A 82 -15.27 9.24 12.41
C GLY A 82 -14.44 8.72 11.24
N THR A 83 -13.62 9.57 10.61
CA THR A 83 -12.85 9.18 9.42
C THR A 83 -11.53 8.49 9.74
N LEU A 84 -10.98 7.76 8.77
CA LEU A 84 -9.66 7.14 8.88
C LEU A 84 -8.68 7.83 7.93
N PRO A 85 -7.89 8.80 8.41
CA PRO A 85 -6.84 9.42 7.62
C PRO A 85 -5.61 8.51 7.58
N LEU A 86 -5.28 8.02 6.39
CA LEU A 86 -4.06 7.27 6.11
C LEU A 86 -3.22 7.98 5.06
N ILE A 87 -1.94 7.64 4.97
CA ILE A 87 -1.05 8.10 3.90
C ILE A 87 -0.64 6.89 3.07
N ALA A 88 -1.05 6.89 1.81
CA ALA A 88 -0.47 5.98 0.82
C ALA A 88 0.86 6.57 0.34
N ARG A 89 1.83 5.70 0.02
CA ARG A 89 3.12 6.13 -0.51
C ARG A 89 3.47 5.31 -1.75
N ALA A 90 3.87 6.02 -2.80
CA ALA A 90 4.42 5.43 -4.02
C ALA A 90 5.83 5.95 -4.28
N TRP A 91 6.59 5.21 -5.09
CA TRP A 91 7.88 5.68 -5.62
C TRP A 91 7.71 6.10 -7.07
N GLY A 92 8.01 7.36 -7.37
CA GLY A 92 8.11 7.89 -8.73
C GLY A 92 9.57 7.88 -9.20
N VAL A 93 9.80 7.47 -10.45
CA VAL A 93 11.14 7.45 -11.07
C VAL A 93 11.10 8.25 -12.37
N ARG A 94 12.10 9.12 -12.58
CA ARG A 94 12.27 9.91 -13.80
C ARG A 94 13.72 9.83 -14.25
N GLY A 95 13.97 9.66 -15.54
CA GLY A 95 15.30 9.77 -16.16
C GLY A 95 15.20 10.39 -17.54
N THR A 96 16.33 10.80 -18.11
CA THR A 96 16.42 11.36 -19.47
C THR A 96 17.26 10.44 -20.36
N THR A 97 17.01 10.46 -21.67
CA THR A 97 17.82 9.74 -22.67
C THR A 97 19.08 10.51 -23.03
#